data_AF-A0A2U2BAI5-F1
#
_entry.id   AF-A0A2U2BAI5-F1
#
_cell.length_a   1.000
_cell.length_b   1.000
_cell.length_c   1.000
_cell.angle_alpha   90.00
_cell.angle_beta   90.00
_cell.angle_gamma   90.00
#
_symmetry.space_group_name_H-M   'P 1'
#
loop_
_entity.id
_entity.type
_entity.pdbx_description
1 polymer ?
#
loop_
_entity_poly.entity_id
_entity_poly.type
_entity_poly.pdbx_seq_one_letter_code
_entity_poly.pdbx_strand_id
1 'polypeptide(L)'
;MFILSGCVVSKKKYEAMVSERNILQNSLNDARNENKALLSDLDQAMADFESMKYKLHKSNALKSDKVSDLFSQSEALKDETSKLKDELAHIKSRYKSQQNTSIERANELQTLRKKVTELTNDTVSLHYSLEMNKERQAKLKTQIKDVKERYNELAASYSGMKNELDQTSRKIEMLEGQLVEKSQSLRSVSEAFIELRKQLLSAKSKGTPIDPNKNKLIDKIARLLGHY
;
A
#
# COMPACT_ATOMS: atom_id res chain seq x y z
N MET A 1 59.79 60.38 -146.56
CA MET A 1 58.58 61.07 -146.05
C MET A 1 57.40 60.11 -146.26
N PHE A 2 56.55 59.92 -145.24
CA PHE A 2 55.35 59.03 -145.18
C PHE A 2 55.64 57.52 -145.00
N ILE A 3 55.80 56.95 -143.77
CA ILE A 3 54.93 56.72 -142.57
C ILE A 3 54.56 55.21 -142.50
N LEU A 4 55.28 54.38 -141.72
CA LEU A 4 55.01 53.98 -140.32
C LEU A 4 53.52 53.70 -139.99
N SER A 5 53.08 52.43 -140.04
CA SER A 5 51.91 51.95 -139.24
C SER A 5 51.75 50.41 -139.15
N GLY A 6 52.43 49.61 -139.98
CA GLY A 6 52.23 48.14 -140.03
C GLY A 6 52.81 47.30 -138.89
N CYS A 7 53.86 47.77 -138.18
CA CYS A 7 54.49 47.03 -137.06
C CYS A 7 53.95 47.40 -135.67
N VAL A 8 53.11 48.43 -135.57
CA VAL A 8 52.61 48.94 -134.28
C VAL A 8 51.44 48.10 -133.77
N VAL A 9 50.62 47.55 -134.68
CA VAL A 9 49.43 46.75 -134.34
C VAL A 9 49.79 45.37 -133.77
N SER A 10 50.83 44.69 -134.30
CA SER A 10 51.29 43.39 -133.77
C SER A 10 52.04 43.54 -132.44
N LYS A 11 52.84 44.60 -132.27
CA LYS A 11 53.52 44.92 -131.01
C LYS A 11 52.53 45.26 -129.89
N LYS A 12 51.53 46.10 -130.16
CA LYS A 12 50.49 46.45 -129.18
C LYS A 12 49.66 45.24 -128.74
N LYS A 13 49.37 44.32 -129.66
CA LYS A 13 48.66 43.06 -129.33
C LYS A 13 49.53 42.10 -128.52
N TYR A 14 50.83 42.02 -128.83
CA TYR A 14 51.79 41.23 -128.03
C TYR A 14 51.98 41.82 -126.62
N GLU A 15 52.16 43.13 -126.50
CA GLU A 15 52.25 43.82 -125.20
C GLU A 15 50.97 43.67 -124.37
N ALA A 16 49.79 43.73 -125.00
CA ALA A 16 48.52 43.45 -124.34
C ALA A 16 48.43 42.00 -123.85
N MET A 17 48.84 41.01 -124.66
CA MET A 17 48.86 39.60 -124.23
C MET A 17 49.88 39.33 -123.12
N VAL A 18 51.05 39.98 -123.14
CA VAL A 18 52.05 39.86 -122.08
C VAL A 18 51.51 40.47 -120.78
N SER A 19 50.84 41.62 -120.86
CA SER A 19 50.16 42.24 -119.71
C SER A 19 49.07 41.32 -119.14
N GLU A 20 48.20 40.78 -119.99
CA GLU A 20 47.14 39.85 -119.60
C GLU A 20 47.72 38.56 -118.98
N ARG A 21 48.77 37.98 -119.58
CA ARG A 21 49.50 36.84 -119.00
C ARG A 21 50.05 37.16 -117.62
N ASN A 22 50.64 38.34 -117.42
CA ASN A 22 51.18 38.74 -116.13
C ASN A 22 50.06 38.93 -115.09
N ILE A 23 48.92 39.50 -115.48
CA ILE A 23 47.73 39.63 -114.61
C ILE A 23 47.20 38.25 -114.21
N LEU A 24 47.03 37.35 -115.18
CA LEU A 24 46.57 35.98 -114.94
C LEU A 24 47.56 35.21 -114.04
N GLN A 25 48.86 35.40 -114.24
CA GLN A 25 49.88 34.76 -113.41
C GLN A 25 49.89 35.28 -111.97
N ASN A 26 49.68 36.58 -111.76
CA ASN A 26 49.52 37.15 -110.43
C ASN A 26 48.25 36.60 -109.75
N SER A 27 47.11 36.63 -110.44
CA SER A 27 45.86 36.08 -109.92
C SER A 27 45.96 34.58 -109.60
N LEU A 28 46.66 33.81 -110.42
CA LEU A 28 46.94 32.39 -110.15
C LEU A 28 47.81 32.20 -108.91
N ASN A 29 48.81 33.07 -108.69
CA ASN A 29 49.66 33.02 -107.51
C ASN A 29 48.88 33.42 -106.24
N ASP A 30 48.02 34.44 -106.33
CA ASP A 30 47.14 34.85 -105.22
C ASP A 30 46.19 33.72 -104.83
N ALA A 31 45.50 33.12 -105.81
CA ALA A 31 44.61 31.98 -105.60
C ALA A 31 45.34 30.74 -105.04
N ARG A 32 46.61 30.53 -105.39
CA ARG A 32 47.45 29.47 -104.81
C ARG A 32 47.80 29.76 -103.36
N ASN A 33 48.13 31.00 -103.03
CA ASN A 33 48.44 31.39 -101.66
C ASN A 33 47.20 31.32 -100.77
N GLU A 34 46.04 31.76 -101.28
CA GLU A 34 44.75 31.64 -100.61
C GLU A 34 44.38 30.18 -100.38
N ASN A 35 44.49 29.30 -101.40
CA ASN A 35 44.25 27.87 -101.23
C ASN A 35 45.17 27.24 -100.17
N LYS A 36 46.44 27.64 -100.09
CA LYS A 36 47.36 27.16 -99.05
C LYS A 36 46.94 27.63 -97.66
N ALA A 37 46.52 28.90 -97.52
CA ALA A 37 46.03 29.43 -96.26
C ALA A 37 44.75 28.70 -95.83
N LEU A 38 43.79 28.52 -96.74
CA LEU A 38 42.55 27.78 -96.48
C LEU A 38 42.81 26.32 -96.09
N LEU A 39 43.77 25.65 -96.72
CA LEU A 39 44.17 24.29 -96.34
C LEU A 39 44.73 24.27 -94.91
N SER A 40 45.59 25.24 -94.57
CA SER A 40 46.14 25.35 -93.21
C SER A 40 45.05 25.64 -92.17
N ASP A 41 44.08 26.51 -92.47
CA ASP A 41 42.97 26.83 -91.59
C ASP A 41 42.04 25.63 -91.40
N LEU A 42 41.81 24.86 -92.47
CA LEU A 42 41.03 23.62 -92.42
C LEU A 42 41.70 22.57 -91.53
N ASP A 43 43.02 22.37 -91.69
CA ASP A 43 43.80 21.44 -90.85
C ASP A 43 43.75 21.85 -89.38
N GLN A 44 43.86 23.15 -89.09
CA GLN A 44 43.75 23.67 -87.72
C GLN A 44 42.33 23.46 -87.15
N ALA A 45 41.29 23.77 -87.92
CA ALA A 45 39.91 23.58 -87.51
C ALA A 45 39.58 22.09 -87.24
N MET A 46 40.14 21.17 -88.04
CA MET A 46 40.01 19.74 -87.82
C MET A 46 40.70 19.29 -86.52
N ALA A 47 41.90 19.79 -86.25
CA ALA A 47 42.62 19.51 -85.00
C ALA A 47 41.86 20.04 -83.77
N ASP A 48 41.32 21.25 -83.85
CA ASP A 48 40.52 21.87 -82.78
C ASP A 48 39.20 21.11 -82.55
N PHE A 49 38.56 20.65 -83.63
CA PHE A 49 37.35 19.84 -83.55
C PHE A 49 37.60 18.51 -82.81
N GLU A 50 38.64 17.77 -83.18
CA GLU A 50 38.96 16.50 -82.50
C GLU A 50 39.37 16.73 -81.02
N SER A 51 40.09 17.81 -80.72
CA SER A 51 40.41 18.22 -79.35
C SER A 51 39.15 18.53 -78.53
N MET A 52 38.21 19.27 -79.11
CA MET A 52 36.93 19.61 -78.46
C MET A 52 36.07 18.36 -78.23
N LYS A 53 35.97 17.49 -79.24
CA LYS A 53 35.26 16.21 -79.17
C LYS A 53 35.81 15.33 -78.05
N TYR A 54 37.13 15.19 -77.96
CA TYR A 54 37.76 14.44 -76.87
C TYR A 54 37.44 15.03 -75.49
N LYS A 55 37.56 16.35 -75.32
CA LYS A 55 37.22 17.04 -74.06
C LYS A 55 35.75 16.84 -73.68
N LEU A 56 34.84 16.90 -74.65
CA LEU A 56 33.41 16.72 -74.44
C LEU A 56 33.07 15.30 -74.01
N HIS A 57 33.64 14.28 -74.68
CA HIS A 57 33.47 12.89 -74.28
C HIS A 57 33.99 12.63 -72.87
N LYS A 58 35.19 13.13 -72.54
CA LYS A 58 35.75 13.00 -71.19
C LYS A 58 34.88 13.69 -70.14
N SER A 59 34.39 14.90 -70.43
CA SER A 59 33.50 15.65 -69.53
C SER A 59 32.18 14.92 -69.30
N ASN A 60 31.58 14.36 -70.36
CA ASN A 60 30.33 13.61 -70.26
C ASN A 60 30.50 12.31 -69.48
N ALA A 61 31.62 11.60 -69.64
CA ALA A 61 31.92 10.41 -68.84
C ALA A 61 31.99 10.75 -67.34
N LEU A 62 32.76 11.78 -66.97
CA LEU A 62 32.86 12.22 -65.56
C LEU A 62 31.52 12.68 -64.97
N LYS A 63 30.69 13.36 -65.76
CA LYS A 63 29.35 13.75 -65.34
C LYS A 63 28.44 12.52 -65.16
N SER A 64 28.54 11.54 -66.05
CA SER A 64 27.79 10.28 -65.94
C SER A 64 28.14 9.54 -64.65
N ASP A 65 29.43 9.41 -64.34
CA ASP A 65 29.90 8.79 -63.10
C ASP A 65 29.38 9.55 -61.88
N LYS A 66 29.46 10.89 -61.90
CA LYS A 66 28.97 11.72 -60.80
C LYS A 66 27.45 11.59 -60.59
N VAL A 67 26.68 11.48 -61.66
CA VAL A 67 25.22 11.26 -61.60
C VAL A 67 24.93 9.89 -60.99
N SER A 68 25.66 8.85 -61.38
CA SER A 68 25.52 7.51 -60.80
C SER A 68 25.82 7.48 -59.29
N ASP A 69 26.88 8.17 -58.87
CA ASP A 69 27.23 8.30 -57.44
C ASP A 69 26.14 9.03 -56.64
N LEU A 70 25.63 10.14 -57.18
CA LEU A 70 24.56 10.92 -56.54
C LEU A 70 23.27 10.12 -56.44
N PHE A 71 22.94 9.34 -57.48
CA PHE A 71 21.76 8.47 -57.46
C PHE A 71 21.88 7.40 -56.37
N SER A 72 23.05 6.76 -56.27
CA SER A 72 23.32 5.76 -55.23
C SER A 72 23.21 6.34 -53.82
N GLN A 73 23.75 7.54 -53.60
CA GLN A 73 23.62 8.26 -52.33
C GLN A 73 22.16 8.62 -52.02
N SER A 74 21.39 9.03 -53.03
CA SER A 74 19.98 9.38 -52.86
C SER A 74 19.13 8.17 -52.43
N GLU A 75 19.33 7.00 -53.02
CA GLU A 75 18.62 5.79 -52.59
C GLU A 75 19.05 5.33 -51.19
N ALA A 76 20.35 5.43 -50.86
CA ALA A 76 20.83 5.11 -49.50
C ALA A 76 20.19 6.02 -48.44
N LEU A 77 20.11 7.33 -48.69
CA LEU A 77 19.49 8.30 -47.78
C LEU A 77 17.98 8.07 -47.63
N LYS A 78 17.31 7.65 -48.70
CA LYS A 78 15.88 7.32 -48.69
C LYS A 78 15.61 6.07 -47.84
N ASP A 79 16.44 5.05 -47.96
CA ASP A 79 16.37 3.84 -47.13
C ASP A 79 16.60 4.17 -45.65
N GLU A 80 17.62 4.99 -45.34
CA GLU A 80 17.90 5.46 -43.98
C GLU A 80 16.73 6.27 -43.41
N THR A 81 16.14 7.16 -44.21
CA THR A 81 14.94 7.94 -43.83
C THR A 81 13.77 7.02 -43.51
N SER A 82 13.56 5.94 -44.28
CA SER A 82 12.51 4.96 -44.00
C SER A 82 12.75 4.26 -42.66
N LYS A 83 13.98 3.79 -42.41
CA LYS A 83 14.34 3.12 -41.16
C LYS A 83 14.14 4.03 -39.95
N LEU A 84 14.61 5.28 -40.02
CA LEU A 84 14.44 6.26 -38.95
C LEU A 84 12.97 6.56 -38.66
N LYS A 85 12.12 6.59 -39.69
CA LYS A 85 10.67 6.76 -39.53
C LYS A 85 10.03 5.61 -38.78
N ASP A 86 10.43 4.37 -39.08
CA ASP A 86 9.92 3.17 -38.42
C ASP A 86 10.40 3.09 -36.96
N GLU A 87 11.67 3.41 -36.70
CA GLU A 87 12.23 3.49 -35.35
C GLU A 87 11.50 4.56 -34.51
N LEU A 88 11.25 5.73 -35.09
CA LEU A 88 10.50 6.80 -34.43
C LEU A 88 9.07 6.35 -34.08
N ALA A 89 8.39 5.64 -34.98
CA ALA A 89 7.06 5.10 -34.73
C ALA A 89 7.08 4.08 -33.57
N HIS A 90 8.08 3.20 -33.55
CA HIS A 90 8.27 2.22 -32.49
C HIS A 90 8.57 2.88 -31.13
N ILE A 91 9.47 3.86 -31.09
CA ILE A 91 9.80 4.63 -29.88
C ILE A 91 8.54 5.34 -29.36
N LYS A 92 7.76 5.98 -30.23
CA LYS A 92 6.52 6.65 -29.86
C LYS A 92 5.50 5.70 -29.27
N SER A 93 5.39 4.48 -29.81
CA SER A 93 4.51 3.43 -29.27
C SER A 93 4.95 2.99 -27.88
N ARG A 94 6.24 2.68 -27.70
CA ARG A 94 6.82 2.30 -26.41
C ARG A 94 6.64 3.40 -25.35
N TYR A 95 6.86 4.66 -25.72
CA TYR A 95 6.67 5.78 -24.81
C TYR A 95 5.23 5.88 -24.30
N LYS A 96 4.24 5.75 -25.20
CA LYS A 96 2.82 5.73 -24.81
C LYS A 96 2.49 4.56 -23.88
N SER A 97 2.99 3.36 -24.18
CA SER A 97 2.81 2.19 -23.31
C SER A 97 3.40 2.43 -21.93
N GLN A 98 4.63 2.96 -21.86
CA GLN A 98 5.30 3.26 -20.59
C GLN A 98 4.57 4.33 -19.78
N GLN A 99 4.02 5.35 -20.46
CA GLN A 99 3.20 6.38 -19.82
C GLN A 99 1.94 5.77 -19.19
N ASN A 100 1.22 4.91 -19.91
CA ASN A 100 0.02 4.24 -19.39
C ASN A 100 0.36 3.37 -18.17
N THR A 101 1.40 2.52 -18.26
CA THR A 101 1.85 1.70 -17.13
C THR A 101 2.34 2.55 -15.95
N SER A 102 2.84 3.76 -16.18
CA SER A 102 3.20 4.68 -15.10
C SER A 102 1.96 5.23 -14.39
N ILE A 103 0.88 5.54 -15.12
CA ILE A 103 -0.38 6.02 -14.56
C ILE A 103 -1.05 4.90 -13.75
N GLU A 104 -1.10 3.68 -14.28
CA GLU A 104 -1.65 2.51 -13.57
C GLU A 104 -0.94 2.28 -12.23
N ARG A 105 0.40 2.23 -12.25
CA ARG A 105 1.20 2.07 -11.03
C ARG A 105 0.99 3.22 -10.03
N ALA A 106 0.81 4.45 -10.51
CA ALA A 106 0.52 5.58 -9.62
C ALA A 106 -0.84 5.43 -8.91
N ASN A 107 -1.86 4.95 -9.63
CA ASN A 107 -3.19 4.69 -9.08
C ASN A 107 -3.18 3.53 -8.06
N GLU A 108 -2.46 2.45 -8.36
CA GLU A 108 -2.26 1.33 -7.44
C GLU A 108 -1.57 1.80 -6.15
N LEU A 109 -0.52 2.62 -6.28
CA LEU A 109 0.22 3.15 -5.13
C LEU A 109 -0.67 4.07 -4.28
N GLN A 110 -1.52 4.90 -4.89
CA GLN A 110 -2.49 5.71 -4.16
C GLN A 110 -3.50 4.83 -3.40
N THR A 111 -3.94 3.74 -4.00
CA THR A 111 -4.90 2.79 -3.39
C THR A 111 -4.26 2.08 -2.20
N LEU A 112 -3.03 1.60 -2.36
CA LEU A 112 -2.25 0.98 -1.28
C LEU A 112 -2.03 1.94 -0.11
N ARG A 113 -1.70 3.21 -0.39
CA ARG A 113 -1.56 4.24 0.66
C ARG A 113 -2.84 4.42 1.46
N LYS A 114 -4.01 4.51 0.80
CA LYS A 114 -5.30 4.60 1.51
C LYS A 114 -5.52 3.42 2.44
N LYS A 115 -5.30 2.20 1.93
CA LYS A 115 -5.46 0.96 2.71
C LYS A 115 -4.52 0.89 3.90
N VAL A 116 -3.28 1.36 3.76
CA VAL A 116 -2.33 1.45 4.88
C VAL A 116 -2.82 2.43 5.95
N THR A 117 -3.35 3.59 5.56
CA THR A 117 -3.92 4.56 6.50
C THR A 117 -5.13 3.98 7.23
N GLU A 118 -6.03 3.31 6.52
CA GLU A 118 -7.21 2.63 7.11
C GLU A 118 -6.78 1.58 8.15
N LEU A 119 -5.87 0.66 7.77
CA LEU A 119 -5.35 -0.36 8.67
C LEU A 119 -4.63 0.22 9.89
N THR A 120 -3.95 1.36 9.72
CA THR A 120 -3.29 2.06 10.83
C THR A 120 -4.33 2.58 11.82
N ASN A 121 -5.41 3.20 11.33
CA ASN A 121 -6.50 3.69 12.17
C ASN A 121 -7.22 2.55 12.90
N ASP A 122 -7.50 1.45 12.21
CA ASP A 122 -8.10 0.25 12.80
C ASP A 122 -7.20 -0.32 13.91
N THR A 123 -5.89 -0.36 13.68
CA THR A 123 -4.92 -0.83 14.68
C THR A 123 -4.93 0.05 15.93
N VAL A 124 -4.98 1.38 15.78
CA VAL A 124 -5.09 2.31 16.92
C VAL A 124 -6.40 2.10 17.69
N SER A 125 -7.52 1.94 16.99
CA SER A 125 -8.83 1.69 17.61
C SER A 125 -8.87 0.36 18.38
N LEU A 126 -8.30 -0.71 17.80
CA LEU A 126 -8.17 -2.00 18.44
C LEU A 126 -7.27 -1.93 19.67
N HIS A 127 -6.16 -1.19 19.59
CA HIS A 127 -5.25 -1.00 20.72
C HIS A 127 -5.95 -0.29 21.88
N TYR A 128 -6.69 0.79 21.61
CA TYR A 128 -7.48 1.49 22.61
C TYR A 128 -8.53 0.59 23.26
N SER A 129 -9.28 -0.16 22.44
CA SER A 129 -10.29 -1.10 22.92
C SER A 129 -9.70 -2.20 23.80
N LEU A 130 -8.52 -2.70 23.45
CA LEU A 130 -7.79 -3.71 24.23
C LEU A 130 -7.39 -3.15 25.60
N GLU A 131 -6.87 -1.93 25.66
CA GLU A 131 -6.44 -1.32 26.91
C GLU A 131 -7.62 -1.08 27.87
N MET A 132 -8.73 -0.55 27.35
CA MET A 132 -9.98 -0.42 28.11
C MET A 132 -10.48 -1.77 28.65
N ASN A 133 -10.32 -2.85 27.88
CA ASN A 133 -10.71 -4.19 28.31
C ASN A 133 -9.81 -4.71 29.43
N LYS A 134 -8.49 -4.48 29.35
CA LYS A 134 -7.55 -4.83 30.44
C LYS A 134 -7.90 -4.10 31.73
N GLU A 135 -8.20 -2.80 31.66
CA GLU A 135 -8.62 -2.03 32.84
C GLU A 135 -9.91 -2.59 33.45
N ARG A 136 -10.90 -2.92 32.61
CA ARG A 136 -12.15 -3.54 33.05
C ARG A 136 -11.89 -4.90 33.71
N GLN A 137 -11.01 -5.71 33.13
CA GLN A 137 -10.62 -7.01 33.69
C GLN A 137 -9.94 -6.85 35.05
N ALA A 138 -9.06 -5.86 35.21
CA ALA A 138 -8.42 -5.57 36.49
C ALA A 138 -9.46 -5.17 37.56
N LYS A 139 -10.41 -4.29 37.22
CA LYS A 139 -11.50 -3.91 38.13
C LYS A 139 -12.36 -5.10 38.54
N LEU A 140 -12.75 -5.96 37.59
CA LEU A 140 -13.52 -7.17 37.86
C LEU A 140 -12.75 -8.13 38.77
N LYS A 141 -11.44 -8.29 38.57
CA LYS A 141 -10.59 -9.14 39.42
C LYS A 141 -10.57 -8.65 40.87
N THR A 142 -10.48 -7.33 41.09
CA THR A 142 -10.57 -6.74 42.43
C THR A 142 -11.95 -6.96 43.04
N GLN A 143 -13.02 -6.70 42.30
CA GLN A 143 -14.39 -6.92 42.78
C GLN A 143 -14.65 -8.39 43.18
N ILE A 144 -14.14 -9.34 42.40
CA ILE A 144 -14.24 -10.78 42.73
C ILE A 144 -13.51 -11.08 44.05
N LYS A 145 -12.34 -10.49 44.27
CA LYS A 145 -11.59 -10.66 45.52
C LYS A 145 -12.39 -10.12 46.70
N ASP A 146 -12.91 -8.91 46.60
CA ASP A 146 -13.69 -8.26 47.68
C ASP A 146 -14.96 -9.06 48.02
N VAL A 147 -15.68 -9.54 47.00
CA VAL A 147 -16.88 -10.39 47.20
C VAL A 147 -16.52 -11.69 47.89
N LYS A 148 -15.37 -12.30 47.52
CA LYS A 148 -14.90 -13.54 48.15
C LYS A 148 -14.54 -13.33 49.62
N GLU A 149 -13.91 -12.21 49.96
CA GLU A 149 -13.59 -11.85 51.36
C GLU A 149 -14.88 -11.65 52.18
N ARG A 150 -15.84 -10.86 51.66
CA ARG A 150 -17.15 -10.66 52.31
C ARG A 150 -17.91 -11.97 52.49
N TYR A 151 -17.87 -12.87 51.51
CA TYR A 151 -18.49 -14.18 51.62
C TYR A 151 -17.88 -15.00 52.77
N ASN A 152 -16.55 -15.00 52.89
CA ASN A 152 -15.85 -15.72 53.96
C ASN A 152 -16.19 -15.15 55.34
N GLU A 153 -16.24 -13.82 55.47
CA GLU A 153 -16.66 -13.14 56.71
C GLU A 153 -18.10 -13.51 57.09
N LEU A 154 -19.02 -13.47 56.12
CA LEU A 154 -20.41 -13.83 56.33
C LEU A 154 -20.56 -15.31 56.72
N ALA A 155 -19.79 -16.21 56.09
CA ALA A 155 -19.77 -17.63 56.42
C ALA A 155 -19.26 -17.88 57.85
N ALA A 156 -18.21 -17.19 58.27
CA ALA A 156 -17.69 -17.27 59.63
C ALA A 156 -18.71 -16.75 60.66
N SER A 157 -19.34 -15.59 60.39
CA SER A 157 -20.39 -15.02 61.23
C SER A 157 -21.60 -15.97 61.37
N TYR A 158 -22.05 -16.56 60.25
CA TYR A 158 -23.12 -17.55 60.26
C TYR A 158 -22.77 -18.78 61.11
N SER A 159 -21.55 -19.30 61.00
CA SER A 159 -21.08 -20.40 61.85
C SER A 159 -21.05 -20.02 63.34
N GLY A 160 -20.65 -18.78 63.66
CA GLY A 160 -20.66 -18.26 65.03
C GLY A 160 -22.07 -18.20 65.61
N MET A 161 -23.00 -17.56 64.90
CA MET A 161 -24.41 -17.47 65.31
C MET A 161 -25.06 -18.85 65.46
N LYS A 162 -24.72 -19.80 64.58
CA LYS A 162 -25.21 -21.18 64.70
C LYS A 162 -24.76 -21.84 66.00
N ASN A 163 -23.49 -21.67 66.38
CA ASN A 163 -22.98 -22.19 67.65
C ASN A 163 -23.64 -21.52 68.87
N GLU A 164 -23.85 -20.20 68.82
CA GLU A 164 -24.55 -19.46 69.89
C GLU A 164 -26.01 -19.90 70.04
N LEU A 165 -26.69 -20.16 68.92
CA LEU A 165 -28.04 -20.70 68.90
C LEU A 165 -28.07 -22.08 69.59
N ASP A 166 -27.18 -22.99 69.20
CA ASP A 166 -27.08 -24.34 69.80
C ASP A 166 -26.81 -24.28 71.31
N GLN A 167 -25.93 -23.37 71.76
CA GLN A 167 -25.67 -23.17 73.19
C GLN A 167 -26.89 -22.63 73.94
N THR A 168 -27.62 -21.71 73.33
CA THR A 168 -28.81 -21.11 73.92
C THR A 168 -29.93 -22.14 74.03
N SER A 169 -30.14 -22.96 72.99
CA SER A 169 -31.07 -24.10 73.02
C SER A 169 -30.77 -25.05 74.18
N ARG A 170 -29.51 -25.44 74.39
CA ARG A 170 -29.13 -26.29 75.53
C ARG A 170 -29.40 -25.65 76.89
N LYS A 171 -29.18 -24.33 77.02
CA LYS A 171 -29.50 -23.60 78.25
C LYS A 171 -31.01 -23.59 78.52
N ILE A 172 -31.83 -23.42 77.48
CA ILE A 172 -33.29 -23.49 77.58
C ILE A 172 -33.71 -24.88 78.06
N GLU A 173 -33.23 -25.95 77.43
CA GLU A 173 -33.51 -27.34 77.83
C GLU A 173 -33.16 -27.60 79.30
N MET A 174 -32.01 -27.11 79.76
CA MET A 174 -31.59 -27.23 81.16
C MET A 174 -32.53 -26.48 82.12
N LEU A 175 -32.90 -25.24 81.77
CA LEU A 175 -33.82 -24.42 82.58
C LEU A 175 -35.22 -25.03 82.63
N GLU A 176 -35.71 -25.57 81.52
CA GLU A 176 -36.97 -26.31 81.46
C GLU A 176 -36.93 -27.54 82.37
N GLY A 177 -35.84 -28.30 82.36
CA GLY A 177 -35.63 -29.43 83.28
C GLY A 177 -35.67 -29.01 84.75
N GLN A 178 -34.93 -27.95 85.11
CA GLN A 178 -34.94 -27.39 86.46
C GLN A 178 -36.33 -26.91 86.89
N LEU A 179 -37.09 -26.31 85.97
CA LEU A 179 -38.45 -25.84 86.23
C LEU A 179 -39.40 -27.01 86.53
N VAL A 180 -39.28 -28.11 85.77
CA VAL A 180 -40.05 -29.34 86.01
C VAL A 180 -39.73 -29.91 87.39
N GLU A 181 -38.44 -30.04 87.73
CA GLU A 181 -37.98 -30.53 89.04
C GLU A 181 -38.53 -29.65 90.19
N LYS A 182 -38.39 -28.33 90.08
CA LYS A 182 -38.90 -27.40 91.09
C LYS A 182 -40.43 -27.46 91.21
N SER A 183 -41.14 -27.61 90.10
CA SER A 183 -42.60 -27.77 90.10
C SER A 183 -43.02 -29.07 90.80
N GLN A 184 -42.32 -30.17 90.57
CA GLN A 184 -42.58 -31.45 91.24
C GLN A 184 -42.25 -31.41 92.74
N SER A 185 -41.14 -30.75 93.10
CA SER A 185 -40.79 -30.47 94.50
C SER A 185 -41.87 -29.65 95.19
N LEU A 186 -42.37 -28.59 94.55
CA LEU A 186 -43.41 -27.73 95.09
C LEU A 186 -44.75 -28.46 95.25
N ARG A 187 -45.13 -29.34 94.30
CA ARG A 187 -46.27 -30.26 94.46
C ARG A 187 -46.11 -31.15 95.69
N SER A 188 -44.93 -31.77 95.85
CA SER A 188 -44.64 -32.65 96.98
C SER A 188 -44.72 -31.91 98.32
N VAL A 189 -44.21 -30.67 98.38
CA VAL A 189 -44.35 -29.79 99.56
C VAL A 189 -45.83 -29.46 99.82
N SER A 190 -46.58 -29.09 98.78
CA SER A 190 -48.01 -28.76 98.89
C SER A 190 -48.83 -29.93 99.41
N GLU A 191 -48.61 -31.14 98.90
CA GLU A 191 -49.24 -32.37 99.38
C GLU A 191 -48.93 -32.62 100.86
N ALA A 192 -47.66 -32.51 101.27
CA ALA A 192 -47.26 -32.66 102.66
C ALA A 192 -47.91 -31.61 103.59
N PHE A 193 -48.04 -30.36 103.15
CA PHE A 193 -48.77 -29.32 103.88
C PHE A 193 -50.26 -29.63 104.02
N ILE A 194 -50.90 -30.15 102.96
CA ILE A 194 -52.32 -30.56 103.01
C ILE A 194 -52.51 -31.70 104.01
N GLU A 195 -51.62 -32.71 104.00
CA GLU A 195 -51.63 -33.80 104.97
C GLU A 195 -51.42 -33.31 106.41
N LEU A 196 -50.45 -32.41 106.63
CA LEU A 196 -50.20 -31.83 107.94
C LEU A 196 -51.41 -31.05 108.44
N ARG A 197 -52.07 -30.27 107.56
CA ARG A 197 -53.30 -29.55 107.89
C ARG A 197 -54.43 -30.52 108.27
N LYS A 198 -54.61 -31.62 107.53
CA LYS A 198 -55.58 -32.68 107.89
C LYS A 198 -55.26 -33.27 109.28
N GLN A 199 -54.00 -33.57 109.57
CA GLN A 199 -53.58 -34.08 110.88
C GLN A 199 -53.87 -33.08 112.00
N LEU A 200 -53.51 -31.81 111.83
CA LEU A 200 -53.78 -30.74 112.81
C LEU A 200 -55.27 -30.58 113.09
N LEU A 201 -56.12 -30.60 112.06
CA LEU A 201 -57.58 -30.56 112.21
C LEU A 201 -58.10 -31.78 112.98
N SER A 202 -57.57 -32.98 112.70
CA SER A 202 -57.96 -34.21 113.40
C SER A 202 -57.48 -34.25 114.87
N ALA A 203 -56.32 -33.70 115.18
CA ALA A 203 -55.81 -33.63 116.55
C ALA A 203 -56.55 -32.58 117.37
N LYS A 204 -56.91 -31.45 116.75
CA LYS A 204 -57.77 -30.42 117.35
C LYS A 204 -59.15 -30.97 117.71
N SER A 205 -59.77 -31.79 116.86
CA SER A 205 -61.06 -32.42 117.18
C SER A 205 -60.98 -33.50 118.26
N LYS A 206 -59.79 -34.12 118.45
CA LYS A 206 -59.53 -35.17 119.45
C LYS A 206 -58.89 -34.67 120.76
N GLY A 207 -58.61 -33.36 120.89
CA GLY A 207 -58.01 -32.77 122.10
C GLY A 207 -56.56 -33.22 122.40
N THR A 208 -55.83 -33.72 121.39
CA THR A 208 -54.45 -34.22 121.57
C THR A 208 -53.44 -33.18 121.07
N PRO A 209 -52.45 -32.76 121.90
CA PRO A 209 -51.44 -31.80 121.48
C PRO A 209 -50.45 -32.46 120.50
N ILE A 210 -50.22 -31.82 119.36
CA ILE A 210 -49.16 -32.21 118.41
C ILE A 210 -47.87 -31.49 118.79
N ASP A 211 -46.81 -32.25 119.06
CA ASP A 211 -45.45 -31.72 119.25
C ASP A 211 -44.82 -31.42 117.87
N PRO A 212 -44.53 -30.15 117.55
CA PRO A 212 -43.95 -29.76 116.26
C PRO A 212 -42.60 -30.42 115.99
N ASN A 213 -41.81 -30.68 117.03
CA ASN A 213 -40.44 -31.18 116.91
C ASN A 213 -40.36 -32.70 116.69
N LYS A 214 -41.46 -33.43 116.87
CA LYS A 214 -41.56 -34.88 116.62
C LYS A 214 -42.47 -35.24 115.44
N ASN A 215 -43.03 -34.24 114.75
CA ASN A 215 -43.96 -34.48 113.66
C ASN A 215 -43.21 -34.80 112.34
N LYS A 216 -43.38 -36.04 111.85
CA LYS A 216 -42.75 -36.53 110.62
C LYS A 216 -43.11 -35.73 109.37
N LEU A 217 -44.29 -35.10 109.31
CA LEU A 217 -44.69 -34.26 108.18
C LEU A 217 -44.01 -32.88 108.24
N ILE A 218 -43.79 -32.33 109.44
CA ILE A 218 -43.02 -31.08 109.62
C ILE A 218 -41.56 -31.32 109.23
N ASP A 219 -40.97 -32.45 109.65
CA ASP A 219 -39.61 -32.87 109.24
C ASP A 219 -39.52 -33.10 107.71
N LYS A 220 -40.51 -33.75 107.11
CA LYS A 220 -40.60 -33.97 105.64
C LYS A 220 -40.69 -32.65 104.87
N ILE A 221 -41.51 -31.69 105.32
CA ILE A 221 -41.64 -30.36 104.70
C ILE A 221 -40.32 -29.59 104.82
N ALA A 222 -39.68 -29.61 105.99
CA ALA A 222 -38.42 -28.92 106.21
C ALA A 222 -37.28 -29.48 105.34
N ARG A 223 -37.22 -30.80 105.14
CA ARG A 223 -36.29 -31.43 104.18
C ARG A 223 -36.59 -31.05 102.73
N LEU A 224 -37.86 -31.08 102.32
CA LEU A 224 -38.26 -30.72 100.96
C LEU A 224 -38.03 -29.22 100.64
N LEU A 225 -37.98 -28.35 101.66
CA LEU A 225 -37.65 -26.93 101.52
C LEU A 225 -36.16 -26.63 101.70
N GLY A 226 -35.33 -27.63 102.03
CA GLY A 226 -33.88 -27.49 102.15
C GLY A 226 -33.40 -26.83 103.46
N HIS A 227 -34.16 -26.98 104.55
CA HIS A 227 -33.79 -26.43 105.86
C HIS A 227 -32.90 -27.37 106.73
N TYR A 228 -32.43 -28.48 106.16
CA TYR A 228 -31.52 -29.46 106.78
C TYR A 228 -30.51 -30.00 105.77
#